data_AF-A0A0D2XCU0-F1
#
_entry.id   AF-A0A0D2XCU0-F1
#
_cell.length_a   1.000
_cell.length_b   1.000
_cell.length_c   1.000
_cell.angle_alpha   90.00
_cell.angle_beta   90.00
_cell.angle_gamma   90.00
#
_symmetry.space_group_name_H-M   'P 1'
#
loop_
_entity.id
_entity.type
_entity.pdbx_description
1 polymer ?
#
loop_
_entity_poly.entity_id
_entity_poly.type
_entity_poly.pdbx_seq_one_letter_code
_entity_poly.pdbx_strand_id
1 'polypeptide(L)'
;MGFHLSRLVALAALLRASYAFSVTANTDGNALASAIFGNGISVISASFTGASDSSGTFTDGPFGMGDAAILTSGAAVGALPNGDHYVNNGAAGSATYCGGLSNNAAILTADVMLIPGFGGMRFEVVMASEESGTQGRC
;
A
#
# COMPACT_ATOMS: atom_id res chain seq x y z
N MET A 1 11.46 48.52 14.44
CA MET A 1 11.73 47.74 13.21
C MET A 1 11.87 46.28 13.63
N GLY A 2 10.82 45.45 13.52
CA GLY A 2 10.96 44.04 13.91
C GLY A 2 9.68 43.35 14.34
N PHE A 3 8.69 43.22 13.46
CA PHE A 3 7.55 42.31 13.67
C PHE A 3 7.01 41.67 12.36
N HIS A 4 7.76 41.72 11.26
CA HIS A 4 7.30 41.20 9.96
C HIS A 4 7.93 39.89 9.50
N LEU A 5 9.08 39.47 10.06
CA LEU A 5 9.69 38.18 9.68
C LEU A 5 9.04 36.97 10.34
N SER A 6 8.42 37.13 11.52
CA SER A 6 7.87 36.00 12.28
C SER A 6 6.59 35.38 11.69
N ARG A 7 5.90 36.09 10.77
CA ARG A 7 4.65 35.58 10.15
C ARG A 7 4.88 34.71 8.92
N LEU A 8 6.00 34.84 8.22
CA LEU A 8 6.30 34.04 7.02
C LEU A 8 6.76 32.61 7.36
N VAL A 9 7.49 32.42 8.46
CA VAL A 9 7.99 31.10 8.88
C VAL A 9 6.84 30.17 9.31
N ALA A 10 5.76 30.73 9.89
CA ALA A 10 4.58 29.95 10.28
C ALA A 10 3.80 29.38 9.09
N LEU A 11 3.84 30.04 7.92
CA LEU A 11 3.12 29.59 6.72
C LEU A 11 3.88 28.47 5.98
N ALA A 12 5.21 28.48 6.02
CA ALA A 12 6.03 27.40 5.48
C ALA A 12 5.87 26.07 6.26
N ALA A 13 5.58 26.14 7.56
CA ALA A 13 5.30 24.95 8.38
C ALA A 13 3.90 24.34 8.14
N LEU A 14 2.96 25.13 7.60
CA LEU A 14 1.61 24.71 7.25
C LEU A 14 1.50 24.16 5.82
N LEU A 15 2.44 24.53 4.94
CA LEU A 15 2.70 23.83 3.68
C LEU A 15 3.45 22.52 3.95
N ARG A 16 2.95 21.67 4.86
CA ARG A 16 3.19 20.24 4.70
C ARG A 16 2.55 19.92 3.36
N ALA A 17 3.38 19.65 2.35
CA ALA A 17 2.91 19.18 1.07
C ALA A 17 1.87 18.11 1.36
N SER A 18 0.61 18.39 0.99
CA SER A 18 -0.39 17.36 0.83
C SER A 18 0.09 16.55 -0.38
N TYR A 19 1.06 15.68 -0.15
CA TYR A 19 1.46 14.73 -1.15
C TYR A 19 0.22 13.88 -1.41
N ALA A 20 -0.23 13.88 -2.66
CA ALA A 20 -1.37 13.10 -3.06
C ALA A 20 -1.00 11.62 -2.90
N PHE A 21 -1.88 10.85 -2.25
CA PHE A 21 -1.77 9.39 -2.21
C PHE A 21 -1.45 8.89 -3.62
N SER A 22 -0.31 8.22 -3.76
CA SER A 22 0.19 7.74 -5.04
C SER A 22 0.41 6.25 -4.97
N VAL A 23 0.20 5.54 -6.08
CA VAL A 23 0.46 4.10 -6.17
C VAL A 23 1.28 3.85 -7.43
N THR A 24 2.37 3.12 -7.27
CA THR A 24 3.19 2.64 -8.39
C THR A 24 3.19 1.12 -8.37
N ALA A 25 2.73 0.50 -9.45
CA ALA A 25 2.75 -0.96 -9.58
C ALA A 25 4.18 -1.50 -9.52
N ASN A 26 4.38 -2.55 -8.75
CA ASN A 26 5.70 -3.14 -8.51
C ASN A 26 5.53 -4.57 -8.00
N THR A 27 6.26 -5.52 -8.60
CA THR A 27 6.26 -6.93 -8.23
C THR A 27 7.56 -7.41 -7.60
N ASP A 28 8.55 -6.53 -7.41
CA ASP A 28 9.77 -6.88 -6.70
C ASP A 28 9.46 -7.11 -5.21
N GLY A 29 9.51 -8.37 -4.80
CA GLY A 29 9.24 -8.78 -3.42
C GLY A 29 10.11 -8.04 -2.39
N ASN A 30 11.38 -7.77 -2.72
CA ASN A 30 12.28 -7.05 -1.81
C ASN A 30 11.86 -5.58 -1.69
N ALA A 31 11.46 -4.95 -2.79
CA ALA A 31 10.98 -3.57 -2.77
C ALA A 31 9.66 -3.44 -1.99
N LEU A 32 8.72 -4.37 -2.21
CA LEU A 32 7.44 -4.42 -1.48
C LEU A 32 7.66 -4.65 0.02
N ALA A 33 8.51 -5.61 0.39
CA ALA A 33 8.82 -5.88 1.79
C ALA A 33 9.54 -4.69 2.45
N SER A 34 10.48 -4.05 1.75
CA SER A 34 11.20 -2.88 2.27
C SER A 34 10.25 -1.71 2.53
N ALA A 35 9.23 -1.53 1.69
CA ALA A 35 8.20 -0.53 1.90
C ALA A 35 7.33 -0.83 3.14
N ILE A 36 7.08 -2.11 3.47
CA ILE A 36 6.27 -2.49 4.65
C ILE A 36 7.06 -2.39 5.95
N PHE A 37 8.27 -2.93 6.00
CA PHE A 37 8.97 -3.17 7.26
C PHE A 37 9.78 -1.98 7.78
N GLY A 38 10.03 -0.98 6.92
CA GLY A 38 10.57 0.31 7.33
C GLY A 38 11.85 0.25 8.16
N ASN A 39 12.09 1.28 8.98
CA ASN A 39 13.32 1.38 9.75
C ASN A 39 13.30 0.46 10.99
N GLY A 40 14.44 -0.16 11.30
CA GLY A 40 14.60 -1.08 12.43
C GLY A 40 14.35 -2.55 12.11
N ILE A 41 13.89 -2.86 10.90
CA ILE A 41 13.75 -4.23 10.39
C ILE A 41 14.53 -4.35 9.09
N SER A 42 15.39 -5.36 8.99
CA SER A 42 16.13 -5.69 7.78
C SER A 42 15.39 -6.79 7.03
N VAL A 43 15.12 -6.58 5.73
CA VAL A 43 14.65 -7.64 4.84
C VAL A 43 15.85 -8.50 4.43
N ILE A 44 15.78 -9.80 4.70
CA ILE A 44 16.80 -10.78 4.29
C ILE A 44 16.51 -11.24 2.86
N SER A 45 15.26 -11.64 2.63
CA SER A 45 14.76 -12.10 1.35
C SER A 45 13.25 -11.88 1.29
N ALA A 46 12.73 -11.55 0.12
CA ALA A 46 11.30 -11.54 -0.11
C ALA A 46 10.97 -12.00 -1.53
N SER A 47 9.80 -12.60 -1.66
CA SER A 47 9.26 -13.10 -2.92
C SER A 47 7.79 -12.72 -3.04
N PHE A 48 7.40 -12.32 -4.25
CA PHE A 48 6.04 -11.97 -4.60
C PHE A 48 5.47 -12.99 -5.57
N THR A 49 4.22 -13.38 -5.37
CA THR A 49 3.44 -14.22 -6.28
C THR A 49 2.09 -13.56 -6.54
N GLY A 50 1.78 -13.26 -7.80
CA GLY A 50 0.55 -12.60 -8.21
C GLY A 50 0.63 -12.13 -9.66
N ALA A 51 -0.39 -11.39 -10.12
CA ALA A 51 -0.32 -10.72 -11.42
C ALA A 51 0.68 -9.55 -11.40
N SER A 52 1.14 -9.13 -12.58
CA SER A 52 2.14 -8.07 -12.74
C SER A 52 1.68 -6.70 -12.23
N ASP A 53 0.38 -6.49 -12.15
CA ASP A 53 -0.30 -5.26 -11.74
C ASP A 53 -1.00 -5.40 -10.39
N SER A 54 -0.95 -6.57 -9.73
CA SER A 54 -1.70 -6.83 -8.50
C SER A 54 -1.03 -6.36 -7.21
N SER A 55 0.14 -5.72 -7.33
CA SER A 55 0.89 -5.17 -6.21
C SER A 55 1.60 -3.87 -6.59
N GLY A 56 1.97 -3.11 -5.57
CA GLY A 56 2.69 -1.86 -5.74
C GLY A 56 3.16 -1.25 -4.44
N THR A 57 3.86 -0.13 -4.55
CA THR A 57 4.22 0.73 -3.42
C THR A 57 3.41 2.01 -3.48
N PHE A 58 3.01 2.53 -2.32
CA PHE A 58 2.33 3.81 -2.19
C PHE A 58 3.11 4.77 -1.31
N THR A 59 2.93 6.07 -1.57
CA THR A 59 3.38 7.13 -0.68
C THR A 59 2.18 7.84 -0.07
N ASP A 60 2.39 8.42 1.10
CA ASP A 60 1.37 9.24 1.79
C ASP A 60 0.05 8.50 1.98
N GLY A 61 0.18 7.28 2.47
CA GLY A 61 -0.91 6.38 2.78
C GLY A 61 -1.98 7.04 3.65
N PRO A 62 -3.26 6.68 3.43
CA PRO A 62 -4.35 7.18 4.23
C PRO A 62 -4.17 6.78 5.71
N PHE A 63 -4.88 7.46 6.59
CA PHE A 63 -4.90 7.18 8.04
C PHE A 63 -3.56 7.36 8.76
N GLY A 64 -2.55 7.99 8.11
CA GLY A 64 -1.26 8.28 8.72
C GLY A 64 -0.23 7.15 8.61
N MET A 65 -0.47 6.16 7.73
CA MET A 65 0.44 5.03 7.52
C MET A 65 1.79 5.41 6.89
N GLY A 66 1.89 6.60 6.27
CA GLY A 66 3.10 6.98 5.54
C GLY A 66 3.27 6.16 4.26
N ASP A 67 4.50 5.80 3.91
CA ASP A 67 4.80 5.05 2.69
C ASP A 67 4.78 3.54 2.99
N ALA A 68 4.11 2.74 2.15
CA ALA A 68 4.09 1.29 2.30
C ALA A 68 3.82 0.55 0.98
N ALA A 69 3.43 -0.72 1.06
CA ALA A 69 3.04 -1.52 -0.10
C ALA A 69 1.54 -1.85 -0.09
N ILE A 70 0.98 -2.02 -1.28
CA ILE A 70 -0.38 -2.49 -1.52
C ILE A 70 -0.36 -3.84 -2.24
N LEU A 71 -1.23 -4.74 -1.80
CA LEU A 71 -1.47 -6.06 -2.39
C LEU A 71 -2.97 -6.16 -2.68
N THR A 72 -3.34 -6.46 -3.91
CA THR A 72 -4.75 -6.45 -4.37
C THR A 72 -5.07 -7.69 -5.18
N SER A 73 -6.36 -7.97 -5.35
CA SER A 73 -6.81 -8.99 -6.31
C SER A 73 -6.95 -8.48 -7.74
N GLY A 74 -7.10 -7.17 -7.92
CA GLY A 74 -7.17 -6.50 -9.22
C GLY A 74 -5.89 -5.73 -9.54
N ALA A 75 -6.02 -4.55 -10.15
CA ALA A 75 -4.89 -3.67 -10.41
C ALA A 75 -4.62 -2.75 -9.20
N ALA A 76 -3.37 -2.70 -8.72
CA ALA A 76 -2.94 -1.88 -7.59
C ALA A 76 -3.18 -0.38 -7.82
N VAL A 77 -2.96 0.11 -9.05
CA VAL A 77 -3.24 1.50 -9.44
C VAL A 77 -4.73 1.85 -9.39
N GLY A 78 -5.61 0.85 -9.39
CA GLY A 78 -7.06 1.03 -9.20
C GLY A 78 -7.43 1.58 -7.82
N ALA A 79 -6.51 1.52 -6.84
CA ALA A 79 -6.72 2.11 -5.52
C ALA A 79 -6.68 3.65 -5.49
N LEU A 80 -6.23 4.30 -6.58
CA LEU A 80 -6.23 5.75 -6.69
C LEU A 80 -7.66 6.31 -6.79
N PRO A 81 -7.90 7.58 -6.40
CA PRO A 81 -9.18 8.23 -6.67
C PRO A 81 -9.53 8.21 -8.16
N ASN A 82 -10.71 7.69 -8.51
CA ASN A 82 -11.14 7.42 -9.89
C ASN A 82 -10.28 6.38 -10.64
N GLY A 83 -9.58 5.50 -9.91
CA GLY A 83 -8.89 4.36 -10.49
C GLY A 83 -9.86 3.35 -11.10
N ASP A 84 -9.32 2.37 -11.82
CA ASP A 84 -10.12 1.34 -12.47
C ASP A 84 -10.77 0.41 -11.43
N HIS A 85 -12.05 0.11 -11.66
CA HIS A 85 -12.86 -0.80 -10.85
C HIS A 85 -12.98 -2.16 -11.53
N TYR A 86 -13.10 -3.24 -10.75
CA TYR A 86 -13.31 -4.61 -11.26
C TYR A 86 -12.32 -5.08 -12.34
N VAL A 87 -11.04 -4.68 -12.23
CA VAL A 87 -10.02 -5.10 -13.20
C VAL A 87 -9.66 -6.58 -12.99
N ASN A 88 -10.01 -7.40 -13.97
CA ASN A 88 -9.55 -8.78 -14.06
C ASN A 88 -8.16 -8.82 -14.69
N ASN A 89 -7.15 -9.14 -13.87
CA ASN A 89 -5.75 -9.27 -14.28
C ASN A 89 -5.35 -10.72 -14.64
N GLY A 90 -6.32 -11.64 -14.70
CA GLY A 90 -6.09 -13.04 -15.02
C GLY A 90 -5.54 -13.88 -13.86
N ALA A 91 -5.20 -13.28 -12.71
CA ALA A 91 -4.82 -14.03 -11.52
C ALA A 91 -6.05 -14.61 -10.80
N ALA A 92 -5.82 -15.66 -10.02
CA ALA A 92 -6.87 -16.31 -9.25
C ALA A 92 -7.52 -15.30 -8.27
N GLY A 93 -8.84 -15.17 -8.32
CA GLY A 93 -9.59 -14.21 -7.49
C GLY A 93 -9.84 -12.83 -8.13
N SER A 94 -9.36 -12.58 -9.36
CA SER A 94 -9.58 -11.31 -10.08
C SER A 94 -10.84 -11.30 -10.98
N ALA A 95 -11.37 -12.48 -11.33
CA ALA A 95 -12.37 -12.60 -12.41
C ALA A 95 -13.84 -12.48 -11.96
N THR A 96 -14.24 -12.97 -10.77
CA THR A 96 -15.65 -12.92 -10.32
C THR A 96 -15.81 -13.13 -8.80
N TYR A 97 -16.53 -12.22 -8.14
CA TYR A 97 -17.01 -12.34 -6.76
C TYR A 97 -18.21 -13.32 -6.70
N CYS A 98 -18.30 -14.16 -5.65
CA CYS A 98 -19.21 -15.32 -5.52
C CYS A 98 -18.90 -16.57 -6.39
N GLY A 99 -17.73 -16.67 -7.03
CA GLY A 99 -17.25 -17.98 -7.50
C GLY A 99 -17.02 -18.89 -6.29
N GLY A 100 -17.41 -20.16 -6.34
CA GLY A 100 -17.33 -21.11 -5.20
C GLY A 100 -15.91 -21.43 -4.67
N LEU A 101 -14.90 -20.65 -5.04
CA LEU A 101 -13.50 -20.81 -4.68
C LEU A 101 -12.94 -19.46 -4.18
N SER A 102 -12.48 -19.44 -2.94
CA SER A 102 -11.62 -18.35 -2.43
C SER A 102 -10.20 -18.55 -2.96
N ASN A 103 -9.58 -17.49 -3.48
CA ASN A 103 -8.25 -17.56 -4.09
C ASN A 103 -7.34 -16.48 -3.50
N ASN A 104 -6.06 -16.82 -3.32
CA ASN A 104 -5.03 -15.84 -2.97
C ASN A 104 -4.53 -15.17 -4.25
N ALA A 105 -4.88 -13.90 -4.45
CA ALA A 105 -4.58 -13.18 -5.69
C ALA A 105 -3.20 -12.49 -5.71
N ALA A 106 -2.69 -12.11 -4.54
CA ALA A 106 -1.38 -11.52 -4.33
C ALA A 106 -0.80 -12.01 -3.01
N ILE A 107 0.41 -12.60 -3.06
CA ILE A 107 1.11 -13.14 -1.90
C ILE A 107 2.50 -12.50 -1.85
N LEU A 108 2.83 -11.90 -0.72
CA LEU A 108 4.19 -11.47 -0.39
C LEU A 108 4.70 -12.32 0.76
N THR A 109 5.81 -13.01 0.55
CA THR A 109 6.51 -13.77 1.59
C THR A 109 7.86 -13.10 1.82
N ALA A 110 8.14 -12.72 3.06
CA ALA A 110 9.38 -12.03 3.43
C ALA A 110 10.00 -12.62 4.68
N ASP A 111 11.30 -12.87 4.62
CA ASP A 111 12.15 -13.18 5.75
C ASP A 111 12.79 -11.89 6.26
N VAL A 112 12.58 -11.59 7.54
CA VAL A 112 13.01 -10.33 8.13
C VAL A 112 13.75 -10.55 9.45
N MET A 113 14.66 -9.63 9.75
CA MET A 113 15.41 -9.60 11.00
C MET A 113 15.22 -8.27 11.71
N LEU A 114 14.89 -8.32 12.99
CA LEU A 114 14.87 -7.14 13.85
C LEU A 114 16.32 -6.68 14.10
N ILE A 115 16.60 -5.41 13.80
CA ILE A 115 17.94 -4.84 14.00
C ILE A 115 18.21 -4.68 15.51
N PRO A 116 19.43 -4.99 16.00
CA PRO A 116 19.79 -4.77 17.39
C PRO A 116 19.54 -3.32 17.83
N GLY A 117 18.91 -3.14 18.99
CA GLY A 117 18.54 -1.82 19.54
C GLY A 117 17.07 -1.45 19.34
N PHE A 118 16.32 -2.21 18.53
CA PHE A 118 14.86 -2.08 18.43
C PHE A 118 14.16 -3.10 19.35
N GLY A 119 13.08 -2.68 20.00
CA GLY A 119 12.36 -3.48 21.01
C GLY A 119 11.34 -4.48 20.45
N GLY A 120 11.09 -4.47 19.14
CA GLY A 120 10.11 -5.34 18.49
C GLY A 120 9.64 -4.78 17.15
N MET A 121 8.66 -5.46 16.56
CA MET A 121 8.04 -5.07 15.30
C MET A 121 6.58 -4.63 15.51
N ARG A 122 6.17 -3.57 14.80
CA ARG A 122 4.77 -3.15 14.69
C ARG A 122 4.42 -3.12 13.21
N PHE A 123 3.29 -3.71 12.86
CA PHE A 123 2.72 -3.64 11.52
C PHE A 123 1.38 -2.92 11.60
N GLU A 124 1.07 -2.18 10.55
CA GLU A 124 -0.22 -1.52 10.35
C GLU A 124 -0.78 -1.98 9.02
N VAL A 125 -2.05 -2.35 9.00
CA VAL A 125 -2.73 -2.85 7.81
C VAL A 125 -4.08 -2.17 7.67
N VAL A 126 -4.35 -1.70 6.45
CA VAL A 126 -5.66 -1.20 6.06
C VAL A 126 -6.18 -2.15 4.99
N MET A 127 -7.35 -2.71 5.23
CA MET A 127 -8.02 -3.59 4.29
C MET A 127 -9.15 -2.81 3.64
N ALA A 128 -9.16 -2.79 2.31
CA ALA A 128 -10.23 -2.24 1.51
C ALA A 128 -10.85 -3.36 0.68
N SER A 129 -12.17 -3.34 0.57
CA SER A 129 -12.93 -4.22 -0.33
C SER A 129 -13.70 -3.33 -1.29
N GLU A 130 -13.63 -3.67 -2.58
CA GLU A 130 -14.47 -3.06 -3.59
C GLU A 130 -15.60 -4.04 -3.89
N GLU A 131 -16.75 -3.79 -3.28
CA GLU A 131 -17.98 -4.55 -3.54
C GLU A 131 -18.93 -3.65 -4.34
N SER A 132 -19.52 -4.20 -5.41
CA SER A 132 -20.59 -3.50 -6.11
C SER A 132 -21.79 -3.35 -5.18
N GLY A 133 -22.22 -2.12 -4.92
CA GLY A 133 -23.36 -1.82 -4.04
C GLY A 133 -24.69 -2.43 -4.46
N THR A 134 -24.79 -3.03 -5.65
CA THR A 134 -25.96 -3.80 -6.13
C THR A 134 -25.81 -5.31 -5.98
N GLN A 135 -24.67 -5.80 -5.49
CA GLN A 135 -24.30 -7.22 -5.43
C GLN A 135 -23.91 -7.66 -4.02
N GLY A 136 -24.48 -6.99 -3.00
CA GLY A 136 -24.23 -7.24 -1.58
C GLY A 136 -24.71 -8.58 -1.01
N ARG A 137 -24.96 -9.59 -1.85
CA ARG A 137 -25.39 -10.93 -1.43
C ARG A 137 -24.91 -11.98 -2.43
N CYS A 138 -23.88 -12.73 -2.04
CA CYS A 138 -24.11 -14.17 -1.96
C CYS A 138 -24.96 -14.41 -0.69
#